data_AF-A0A7J5X5N6-F1
#
_entry.id   AF-A0A7J5X5N6-F1
#
_cell.length_a   1.000
_cell.length_b   1.000
_cell.length_c   1.000
_cell.angle_alpha   90.00
_cell.angle_beta   90.00
_cell.angle_gamma   90.00
#
_symmetry.space_group_name_H-M   'P 1'
#
loop_
_entity.id
_entity.type
_entity.pdbx_description
1 polymer ?
#
loop_
_entity_poly.entity_id
_entity_poly.type
_entity_poly.pdbx_seq_one_letter_code
_entity_poly.pdbx_strand_id
1 'polypeptide(L)'
;MTADPAPARHDAADTEIATDDIATDGIAPLGPDSVAWKVFGDLTFVLGAPRRLLIDVAHPVVATGVREFSVFETDPYGRAERTLDMIMGVVYGQEDALDMARRLRERHRDIKGQNPDGSRWSSLNPEAFHWVHASLVHGIYTQQKELGRGWKPGEVEQFYLEMRQVGRMYGVREQDMPEN
;
A
#
# COMPACT_ATOMS: atom_id res chain seq x y z
N MET A 1 37.66 -19.00 12.28
CA MET A 1 36.91 -18.28 11.22
C MET A 1 35.64 -19.08 10.96
N THR A 2 34.64 -18.88 11.81
CA THR A 2 33.35 -19.59 11.76
C THR A 2 32.47 -18.86 10.75
N ALA A 3 32.01 -19.57 9.72
CA ALA A 3 31.11 -19.03 8.71
C ALA A 3 29.77 -18.64 9.37
N ASP A 4 29.26 -17.47 9.00
CA ASP A 4 27.90 -17.03 9.36
C ASP A 4 26.88 -18.00 8.74
N PRO A 5 25.84 -18.42 9.47
CA PRO A 5 24.77 -19.20 8.89
C PRO A 5 24.00 -18.35 7.86
N ALA A 6 23.70 -18.94 6.71
CA ALA A 6 22.87 -18.33 5.68
C ALA A 6 21.50 -17.90 6.26
N PRO A 7 20.92 -16.77 5.82
CA PRO A 7 19.60 -16.34 6.29
C PRO A 7 18.56 -17.43 6.00
N ALA A 8 17.68 -17.65 6.97
CA ALA A 8 16.59 -18.61 6.87
C ALA A 8 15.78 -18.37 5.59
N ARG A 9 15.51 -19.46 4.86
CA ARG A 9 14.57 -19.44 3.74
C ARG A 9 13.22 -18.98 4.29
N HIS A 10 12.70 -17.90 3.73
CA HIS A 10 11.32 -17.50 3.96
C HIS A 10 10.49 -18.60 3.28
N ASP A 11 10.00 -19.55 4.07
CA ASP A 11 9.08 -20.57 3.58
C ASP A 11 7.84 -19.84 3.10
N ALA A 12 7.77 -19.62 1.78
CA ALA A 12 6.55 -19.29 1.05
C ALA A 12 5.63 -20.52 1.08
N ALA A 13 5.25 -20.93 2.29
CA ALA A 13 4.25 -21.94 2.52
C ALA A 13 2.94 -21.40 1.93
N ASP A 14 2.37 -22.21 1.03
CA ASP A 14 1.06 -22.09 0.40
C ASP A 14 0.17 -21.01 1.03
N THR A 15 0.38 -19.76 0.59
CA THR A 15 -0.50 -18.69 0.99
C THR A 15 -1.79 -18.92 0.22
N GLU A 16 -2.78 -19.47 0.91
CA GLU A 16 -4.16 -19.49 0.47
C GLU A 16 -4.46 -18.10 -0.13
N ILE A 17 -4.61 -18.07 -1.45
CA ILE A 17 -4.79 -16.82 -2.19
C ILE A 17 -6.17 -16.31 -1.77
N ALA A 18 -6.21 -15.44 -0.76
CA ALA A 18 -7.42 -14.85 -0.24
C ALA A 18 -8.12 -14.11 -1.39
N THR A 19 -9.15 -14.76 -1.93
CA THR A 19 -10.02 -14.24 -2.98
C THR A 19 -11.28 -13.62 -2.41
N ASP A 20 -11.38 -13.54 -1.09
CA ASP A 20 -12.55 -13.00 -0.39
C ASP A 20 -12.87 -11.58 -0.86
N ASP A 21 -14.16 -11.38 -1.14
CA ASP A 21 -14.75 -10.08 -1.39
C ASP A 21 -14.48 -9.15 -0.19
N ILE A 22 -14.17 -7.89 -0.47
CA ILE A 22 -13.90 -6.91 0.57
C ILE A 22 -15.21 -6.66 1.32
N ALA A 23 -15.29 -7.05 2.59
CA ALA A 23 -16.34 -6.58 3.48
C ALA A 23 -16.14 -5.08 3.74
N THR A 24 -16.80 -4.23 2.95
CA THR A 24 -16.78 -2.76 3.14
C THR A 24 -17.91 -2.24 4.03
N ASP A 25 -18.76 -3.13 4.54
CA ASP A 25 -19.93 -2.75 5.33
C ASP A 25 -19.51 -2.00 6.60
N GLY A 26 -20.04 -0.78 6.77
CA GLY A 26 -19.73 0.09 7.89
C GLY A 26 -18.42 0.89 7.78
N ILE A 27 -17.66 0.75 6.69
CA ILE A 27 -16.48 1.59 6.43
C ILE A 27 -16.92 2.91 5.81
N ALA A 28 -16.77 4.01 6.54
CA ALA A 28 -17.00 5.34 6.00
C ALA A 28 -15.77 5.82 5.18
N PRO A 29 -15.94 6.58 4.10
CA PRO A 29 -14.86 7.36 3.51
C PRO A 29 -14.31 8.40 4.48
N LEU A 30 -13.07 8.84 4.26
CA LEU A 30 -12.51 9.99 4.98
C LEU A 30 -13.14 11.30 4.48
N GLY A 31 -13.10 12.34 5.31
CA GLY A 31 -13.63 13.67 4.98
C GLY A 31 -12.67 14.81 5.31
N PRO A 32 -13.01 16.07 4.97
CA PRO A 32 -12.12 17.24 5.11
C PRO A 32 -11.53 17.47 6.50
N ASP A 33 -12.21 17.00 7.55
CA ASP A 33 -11.76 17.15 8.92
C ASP A 33 -10.66 16.15 9.32
N SER A 34 -10.47 15.07 8.55
CA SER A 34 -9.47 14.03 8.79
C SER A 34 -8.04 14.58 8.67
N VAL A 35 -7.11 13.98 9.42
CA VAL A 35 -5.69 14.32 9.36
C VAL A 35 -5.10 13.90 8.03
N ALA A 36 -5.41 12.71 7.54
CA ALA A 36 -4.97 12.22 6.24
C ALA A 36 -5.43 13.16 5.10
N TRP A 37 -6.67 13.66 5.10
CA TRP A 37 -7.12 14.67 4.12
C TRP A 37 -6.23 15.92 4.11
N LYS A 38 -5.81 16.39 5.28
CA LYS A 38 -4.94 17.57 5.40
C LYS A 38 -3.51 17.28 4.95
N VAL A 39 -2.99 16.09 5.25
CA VAL A 39 -1.61 15.70 4.94
C VAL A 39 -1.45 15.35 3.46
N PHE A 40 -2.38 14.60 2.85
CA PHE A 40 -2.34 14.33 1.41
C PHE A 40 -2.56 15.60 0.56
N GLY A 41 -3.17 16.64 1.14
CA GLY A 41 -3.40 17.92 0.47
C GLY A 41 -2.12 18.75 0.37
N ASP A 42 -1.16 18.46 1.26
CA ASP A 42 0.21 18.92 1.17
C ASP A 42 0.98 17.99 0.21
N LEU A 43 1.05 18.38 -1.06
CA LEU A 43 1.68 17.58 -2.14
C LEU A 43 3.19 17.33 -1.92
N THR A 44 3.79 17.79 -0.82
CA THR A 44 5.17 17.44 -0.43
C THR A 44 5.39 15.92 -0.36
N PHE A 45 4.36 15.11 -0.11
CA PHE A 45 4.50 13.66 -0.11
C PHE A 45 4.98 13.08 -1.46
N VAL A 46 4.68 13.76 -2.58
CA VAL A 46 5.11 13.37 -3.93
C VAL A 46 6.63 13.40 -4.04
N LEU A 47 7.30 14.34 -3.36
CA LEU A 47 8.76 14.42 -3.30
C LEU A 47 9.39 13.17 -2.64
N GLY A 48 8.60 12.47 -1.83
CA GLY A 48 8.98 11.21 -1.19
C GLY A 48 8.74 9.95 -1.99
N ALA A 49 8.03 10.04 -3.11
CA ALA A 49 7.64 8.89 -3.90
C ALA A 49 8.84 8.04 -4.38
N PRO A 50 9.98 8.60 -4.83
CA PRO A 50 11.11 7.77 -5.26
C PRO A 50 11.67 6.88 -4.16
N ARG A 51 11.90 7.43 -2.96
CA ARG A 51 12.35 6.66 -1.79
C ARG A 51 11.35 5.55 -1.46
N ARG A 52 10.07 5.89 -1.50
CA ARG A 52 9.02 4.93 -1.24
C ARG A 52 9.08 3.74 -2.21
N LEU A 53 9.15 4.02 -3.50
CA LEU A 53 9.11 2.98 -4.53
C LEU A 53 10.26 1.98 -4.36
N LEU A 54 11.42 2.43 -3.88
CA LEU A 54 12.54 1.56 -3.51
C LEU A 54 12.21 0.63 -2.33
N ILE A 55 11.46 1.11 -1.33
CA ILE A 55 10.97 0.28 -0.22
C ILE A 55 9.93 -0.72 -0.72
N ASP A 56 9.02 -0.30 -1.60
CA ASP A 56 7.98 -1.20 -2.14
C ASP A 56 8.61 -2.41 -2.83
N VAL A 57 9.58 -2.18 -3.72
CA VAL A 57 10.26 -3.26 -4.46
C VAL A 57 11.28 -4.04 -3.64
N ALA A 58 11.48 -3.72 -2.36
CA ALA A 58 12.25 -4.57 -1.46
C ALA A 58 11.51 -5.86 -1.10
N HIS A 59 10.18 -5.89 -1.25
CA HIS A 59 9.39 -7.10 -1.09
C HIS A 59 9.41 -7.95 -2.38
N PRO A 60 9.81 -9.24 -2.36
CA PRO A 60 9.99 -10.05 -3.57
C PRO A 60 8.76 -10.14 -4.47
N VAL A 61 7.56 -10.31 -3.89
CA VAL A 61 6.30 -10.36 -4.65
C VAL A 61 6.04 -9.03 -5.37
N VAL A 62 6.31 -7.90 -4.72
CA VAL A 62 6.11 -6.57 -5.30
C VAL A 62 7.13 -6.33 -6.41
N ALA A 63 8.40 -6.69 -6.19
CA ALA A 63 9.44 -6.61 -7.21
C ALA A 63 9.08 -7.40 -8.48
N THR A 64 8.62 -8.64 -8.32
CA THR A 64 8.18 -9.50 -9.43
C THR A 64 6.97 -8.89 -10.14
N GLY A 65 5.94 -8.47 -9.39
CA GLY A 65 4.75 -7.85 -9.97
C GLY A 65 5.06 -6.57 -10.74
N VAL A 66 5.94 -5.71 -10.22
CA VAL A 66 6.39 -4.51 -10.93
C VAL A 66 7.16 -4.88 -12.19
N ARG A 67 8.11 -5.82 -12.12
CA ARG A 67 8.91 -6.23 -13.29
C ARG A 67 8.04 -6.79 -14.42
N GLU A 68 7.01 -7.56 -14.09
CA GLU A 68 6.23 -8.31 -15.08
C GLU A 68 4.97 -7.58 -15.57
N PHE A 69 4.37 -6.74 -14.74
CA PHE A 69 3.06 -6.12 -15.02
C PHE A 69 3.09 -4.58 -15.06
N SER A 70 4.22 -3.94 -14.75
CA SER A 70 4.33 -2.47 -14.81
C SER A 70 4.84 -2.00 -16.18
N VAL A 71 4.31 -0.86 -16.63
CA VAL A 71 4.84 -0.11 -17.78
C VAL A 71 5.80 1.01 -17.36
N PHE A 72 6.33 0.98 -16.14
CA PHE A 72 7.15 2.08 -15.60
C PHE A 72 8.39 2.41 -16.45
N GLU A 73 9.01 1.42 -17.10
CA GLU A 73 10.20 1.67 -17.93
C GLU A 73 9.86 2.41 -19.24
N THR A 74 8.67 2.17 -19.80
CA THR A 74 8.23 2.73 -21.10
C THR A 74 7.30 3.94 -20.96
N ASP A 75 6.56 4.04 -19.85
CA ASP A 75 5.63 5.11 -19.49
C ASP A 75 5.73 5.42 -17.98
N PRO A 76 6.85 6.01 -17.50
CA PRO A 76 7.04 6.31 -16.08
C PRO A 76 6.05 7.36 -15.56
N TYR A 77 5.78 8.39 -16.35
CA TYR A 77 4.91 9.50 -15.94
C TYR A 77 3.43 9.08 -15.92
N GLY A 78 2.93 8.40 -16.95
CA GLY A 78 1.57 7.89 -16.94
C GLY A 78 1.35 6.83 -15.87
N ARG A 79 2.37 6.00 -15.56
CA ARG A 79 2.29 5.08 -14.42
C ARG A 79 2.19 5.83 -13.09
N ALA A 80 2.94 6.91 -12.91
CA ALA A 80 2.88 7.74 -11.73
C ALA A 80 1.51 8.42 -11.59
N GLU A 81 0.98 9.00 -12.66
CA GLU A 81 -0.35 9.62 -12.72
C GLU A 81 -1.44 8.62 -12.31
N ARG A 82 -1.50 7.43 -12.92
CA ARG A 82 -2.46 6.38 -12.55
C ARG A 82 -2.36 5.94 -11.08
N THR A 83 -1.14 5.99 -10.52
CA THR A 83 -0.93 5.68 -9.09
C THR A 83 -1.50 6.80 -8.22
N LEU A 84 -1.24 8.06 -8.59
CA LEU A 84 -1.75 9.22 -7.88
C LEU A 84 -3.27 9.29 -7.94
N ASP A 85 -3.88 9.10 -9.11
CA ASP A 85 -5.33 9.07 -9.28
C ASP A 85 -6.00 8.04 -8.37
N MET A 86 -5.39 6.85 -8.22
CA MET A 86 -5.91 5.81 -7.32
C MET A 86 -5.80 6.24 -5.85
N ILE A 87 -4.64 6.75 -5.42
CA ILE A 87 -4.44 7.20 -4.03
C ILE A 87 -5.39 8.35 -3.70
N MET A 88 -5.45 9.36 -4.57
CA MET A 88 -6.32 10.53 -4.41
C MET A 88 -7.80 10.12 -4.46
N GLY A 89 -8.19 9.20 -5.35
CA GLY A 89 -9.55 8.70 -5.44
C GLY A 89 -10.02 7.96 -4.18
N VAL A 90 -9.14 7.19 -3.53
CA VAL A 90 -9.47 6.53 -2.27
C VAL A 90 -9.52 7.51 -1.10
N VAL A 91 -8.62 8.49 -1.04
CA VAL A 91 -8.58 9.46 0.07
C VAL A 91 -9.69 10.51 -0.05
N TYR A 92 -9.84 11.11 -1.24
CA TYR A 92 -10.70 12.28 -1.49
C TYR A 92 -12.01 11.97 -2.20
N GLY A 93 -12.22 10.74 -2.68
CA GLY A 93 -13.39 10.39 -3.49
C GLY A 93 -14.74 10.49 -2.78
N GLN A 94 -14.76 10.68 -1.45
CA GLN A 94 -15.97 10.73 -0.64
C GLN A 94 -16.91 9.56 -0.99
N GLU A 95 -18.08 9.84 -1.58
CA GLU A 95 -19.09 8.88 -2.01
C GLU A 95 -18.51 7.80 -2.96
N ASP A 96 -17.56 8.18 -3.81
CA ASP A 96 -16.92 7.31 -4.80
C ASP A 96 -15.70 6.55 -4.26
N ALA A 97 -15.25 6.85 -3.03
CA ALA A 97 -13.98 6.35 -2.52
C ALA A 97 -13.96 4.82 -2.37
N LEU A 98 -15.09 4.22 -1.96
CA LEU A 98 -15.22 2.76 -1.85
C LEU A 98 -15.22 2.08 -3.22
N ASP A 99 -15.83 2.71 -4.23
CA ASP A 99 -15.78 2.20 -5.60
C ASP A 99 -14.36 2.27 -6.17
N MET A 100 -13.61 3.33 -5.84
CA MET A 100 -12.21 3.45 -6.25
C MET A 100 -11.33 2.42 -5.55
N ALA A 101 -11.58 2.14 -4.27
CA ALA A 101 -10.90 1.09 -3.53
C ALA A 101 -11.20 -0.32 -4.10
N ARG A 102 -12.45 -0.59 -4.49
CA ARG A 102 -12.83 -1.84 -5.18
C ARG A 102 -12.12 -1.97 -6.52
N ARG A 103 -12.09 -0.92 -7.34
CA ARG A 103 -11.37 -0.91 -8.63
C ARG A 103 -9.87 -1.12 -8.46
N LEU A 104 -9.28 -0.55 -7.41
CA LEU A 104 -7.87 -0.77 -7.07
C LEU A 104 -7.61 -2.26 -6.81
N ARG A 105 -8.41 -2.89 -5.95
CA ARG A 105 -8.26 -4.32 -5.64
C ARG A 105 -8.52 -5.20 -6.86
N GLU A 106 -9.55 -4.89 -7.64
CA GLU A 106 -9.87 -5.64 -8.87
C GLU A 106 -8.69 -5.64 -9.84
N ARG A 107 -8.03 -4.48 -10.03
CA ARG A 107 -6.82 -4.40 -10.86
C ARG A 107 -5.69 -5.30 -10.36
N HIS A 108 -5.57 -5.49 -9.04
CA HIS A 108 -4.54 -6.34 -8.44
C HIS A 108 -4.89 -7.83 -8.50
N ARG A 109 -6.17 -8.20 -8.64
CA ARG A 109 -6.63 -9.59 -8.71
C ARG A 109 -5.95 -10.40 -9.82
N ASP A 110 -5.62 -9.75 -10.93
CA ASP A 110 -5.01 -10.41 -12.09
C ASP A 110 -3.48 -10.33 -12.13
N ILE A 111 -2.87 -9.62 -11.18
CA ILE A 111 -1.41 -9.57 -11.02
C ILE A 111 -1.00 -10.75 -10.15
N LYS A 112 -0.75 -11.89 -10.80
CA LYS A 112 -0.41 -13.18 -10.17
C LYS A 112 0.37 -14.04 -11.15
N GLY A 113 1.10 -15.03 -10.64
CA GLY A 113 1.95 -15.87 -11.47
C GLY A 113 2.50 -17.11 -10.75
N GLN A 114 3.54 -17.68 -11.33
CA GLN A 114 4.30 -18.82 -10.79
C GLN A 114 5.79 -18.49 -10.78
N ASN A 115 6.48 -18.85 -9.71
CA ASN A 115 7.93 -18.76 -9.58
C ASN A 115 8.62 -19.92 -10.35
N PRO A 116 9.93 -19.84 -10.64
CA PRO A 116 10.67 -20.91 -11.32
C PRO A 116 10.67 -22.26 -10.62
N ASP A 117 10.44 -22.29 -9.31
CA ASP A 117 10.32 -23.51 -8.50
C ASP A 117 8.89 -24.12 -8.52
N GLY A 118 7.95 -23.49 -9.25
CA GLY A 118 6.57 -23.92 -9.36
C GLY A 118 5.62 -23.35 -8.30
N SER A 119 6.12 -22.62 -7.29
CA SER A 119 5.27 -21.98 -6.30
C SER A 119 4.43 -20.84 -6.92
N ARG A 120 3.19 -20.67 -6.46
CA ARG A 120 2.29 -19.61 -6.97
C ARG A 120 2.46 -18.34 -6.15
N TRP A 121 2.32 -17.20 -6.80
CA TRP A 121 2.32 -15.90 -6.13
C TRP A 121 1.15 -15.03 -6.62
N SER A 122 0.72 -14.09 -5.79
CA SER A 122 -0.35 -13.14 -6.08
C SER A 122 0.02 -11.78 -5.49
N SER A 123 -0.30 -10.69 -6.19
CA SER A 123 -0.16 -9.33 -5.62
C SER A 123 -1.11 -9.09 -4.44
N LEU A 124 -2.16 -9.89 -4.31
CA LEU A 124 -3.07 -9.92 -3.16
C LEU A 124 -2.59 -10.89 -2.06
N ASN A 125 -1.33 -11.37 -2.11
CA ASN A 125 -0.70 -11.99 -0.96
C ASN A 125 -0.79 -11.00 0.23
N PRO A 126 -1.32 -11.41 1.40
CA PRO A 126 -1.59 -10.46 2.48
C PRO A 126 -0.36 -9.73 3.01
N GLU A 127 0.78 -10.40 3.11
CA GLU A 127 2.04 -9.80 3.55
C GLU A 127 2.51 -8.73 2.55
N ALA A 128 2.51 -9.04 1.25
CA ALA A 128 2.88 -8.10 0.19
C ALA A 128 1.92 -6.90 0.12
N PHE A 129 0.61 -7.17 0.27
CA PHE A 129 -0.42 -6.14 0.19
C PHE A 129 -0.37 -5.20 1.40
N HIS A 130 -0.16 -5.75 2.60
CA HIS A 130 0.12 -4.98 3.80
C HIS A 130 1.45 -4.21 3.68
N TRP A 131 2.51 -4.80 3.14
CA TRP A 131 3.81 -4.15 2.97
C TRP A 131 3.69 -2.83 2.20
N VAL A 132 2.97 -2.82 1.07
CA VAL A 132 2.74 -1.61 0.26
C VAL A 132 1.87 -0.59 1.01
N HIS A 133 0.91 -1.05 1.81
CA HIS A 133 0.12 -0.16 2.68
C HIS A 133 0.97 0.45 3.80
N ALA A 134 1.74 -0.36 4.53
CA ALA A 134 2.58 0.06 5.63
C ALA A 134 3.68 1.00 5.16
N SER A 135 4.28 0.71 3.99
CA SER A 135 5.16 1.65 3.34
C SER A 135 4.40 2.96 3.11
N LEU A 136 3.13 2.94 2.62
CA LEU A 136 2.22 4.10 2.45
C LEU A 136 2.17 4.99 3.66
N VAL A 137 1.76 4.42 4.78
CA VAL A 137 1.70 5.12 6.04
C VAL A 137 3.07 5.70 6.42
N HIS A 138 4.12 4.89 6.40
CA HIS A 138 5.47 5.31 6.82
C HIS A 138 6.03 6.45 5.95
N GLY A 139 5.83 6.39 4.64
CA GLY A 139 6.34 7.41 3.74
C GLY A 139 5.62 8.75 3.88
N ILE A 140 4.29 8.74 4.02
CA ILE A 140 3.53 9.97 4.33
C ILE A 140 3.94 10.53 5.68
N TYR A 141 4.08 9.67 6.70
CA TYR A 141 4.58 10.04 8.02
C TYR A 141 5.93 10.76 7.96
N THR A 142 6.88 10.16 7.24
CA THR A 142 8.22 10.73 7.08
C THR A 142 8.15 12.08 6.36
N GLN A 143 7.38 12.18 5.27
CA GLN A 143 7.35 13.44 4.49
C GLN A 143 6.69 14.58 5.24
N GLN A 144 5.58 14.32 5.94
CA GLN A 144 4.96 15.32 6.80
C GLN A 144 5.91 15.82 7.90
N LYS A 145 6.74 14.91 8.44
CA LYS A 145 7.72 15.22 9.48
C LYS A 145 8.89 16.06 8.95
N GLU A 146 9.46 15.67 7.82
CA GLU A 146 10.73 16.24 7.32
C GLU A 146 10.52 17.42 6.36
N LEU A 147 9.44 17.42 5.56
CA LEU A 147 9.17 18.42 4.52
C LEU A 147 7.86 19.20 4.72
N GLY A 148 6.90 18.62 5.44
CA GLY A 148 5.63 19.27 5.75
C GLY A 148 5.70 20.19 6.96
N ARG A 149 4.54 20.57 7.49
CA ARG A 149 4.41 21.41 8.70
C ARG A 149 4.74 20.69 10.02
N GLY A 150 5.27 19.46 9.96
CA GLY A 150 5.41 18.58 11.12
C GLY A 150 4.07 18.07 11.66
N TRP A 151 4.15 17.27 12.73
CA TRP A 151 3.01 16.64 13.39
C TRP A 151 2.62 17.40 14.65
N LYS A 152 1.34 17.74 14.81
CA LYS A 152 0.80 18.27 16.08
C LYS A 152 0.56 17.12 17.06
N PRO A 153 0.47 17.40 18.37
CA PRO A 153 0.11 16.38 19.36
C PRO A 153 -1.15 15.62 18.97
N GLY A 154 -1.10 14.28 19.02
CA GLY A 154 -2.21 13.39 18.67
C GLY A 154 -2.45 13.15 17.17
N GLU A 155 -1.87 13.96 16.27
CA GLU A 155 -2.14 13.80 14.83
C GLU A 155 -1.54 12.52 14.24
N VAL A 156 -0.40 12.04 14.77
CA VAL A 156 0.24 10.81 14.27
C VAL A 156 -0.65 9.60 14.50
N GLU A 157 -1.21 9.47 15.69
CA GLU A 157 -2.07 8.35 16.06
C GLU A 157 -3.40 8.41 15.32
N GLN A 158 -4.00 9.60 15.24
CA GLN A 158 -5.20 9.82 14.44
C GLN A 158 -4.96 9.50 12.96
N PHE A 159 -3.83 9.94 12.38
CA PHE A 159 -3.44 9.61 11.02
C PHE A 159 -3.29 8.10 10.83
N TYR A 160 -2.67 7.41 11.78
CA TYR A 160 -2.51 5.97 11.71
C TYR A 160 -3.87 5.25 11.69
N LEU A 161 -4.79 5.62 12.59
CA LEU A 161 -6.14 5.06 12.62
C LEU A 161 -6.93 5.32 11.32
N GLU A 162 -6.81 6.52 10.77
CA GLU A 162 -7.39 6.88 9.47
C GLU A 162 -6.77 6.06 8.33
N MET A 163 -5.46 5.82 8.36
CA MET A 163 -4.80 4.98 7.37
C MET A 163 -5.19 3.50 7.52
N ARG A 164 -5.41 2.99 8.74
CA ARG A 164 -6.00 1.64 8.93
C ARG A 164 -7.39 1.55 8.30
N GLN A 165 -8.21 2.60 8.43
CA GLN A 165 -9.50 2.69 7.75
C GLN A 165 -9.34 2.67 6.23
N VAL A 166 -8.41 3.45 5.67
CA VAL A 166 -8.08 3.44 4.23
C VAL A 166 -7.62 2.05 3.77
N GLY A 167 -6.75 1.38 4.54
CA GLY A 167 -6.29 0.02 4.26
C GLY A 167 -7.45 -0.98 4.17
N ARG A 168 -8.41 -0.89 5.09
CA ARG A 168 -9.63 -1.72 5.06
C ARG A 168 -10.48 -1.47 3.81
N MET A 169 -10.57 -0.22 3.32
CA MET A 169 -11.39 0.11 2.14
C MET A 169 -11.02 -0.73 0.91
N TYR A 170 -9.73 -1.03 0.70
CA TYR A 170 -9.25 -1.88 -0.41
C TYR A 170 -8.82 -3.30 0.02
N GLY A 171 -9.08 -3.66 1.28
CA GLY A 171 -8.98 -5.04 1.77
C GLY A 171 -7.60 -5.47 2.30
N VAL A 172 -6.84 -4.56 2.93
CA VAL A 172 -5.77 -4.96 3.87
C VAL A 172 -6.43 -5.57 5.10
N ARG A 173 -5.97 -6.75 5.55
CA ARG A 173 -6.60 -7.43 6.69
C ARG A 173 -6.30 -6.68 7.98
N GLU A 174 -7.30 -6.58 8.84
CA GLU A 174 -7.20 -5.89 10.14
C GLU A 174 -6.05 -6.44 10.99
N GLN A 175 -5.92 -7.77 11.02
CA GLN A 175 -4.88 -8.49 11.79
C GLN A 175 -3.45 -8.24 11.29
N ASP A 176 -3.28 -7.81 10.03
CA ASP A 176 -1.97 -7.49 9.48
C ASP A 176 -1.56 -6.04 9.84
N MET A 177 -2.50 -5.20 10.29
CA MET A 177 -2.25 -3.82 10.70
C MET A 177 -2.20 -3.72 12.23
N PRO A 178 -1.04 -3.38 12.84
CA PRO A 178 -0.92 -3.21 14.29
C PRO A 178 -1.97 -2.26 14.87
N GLU A 179 -2.38 -2.46 16.11
CA GLU A 179 -3.36 -1.56 16.74
C GLU A 179 -2.76 -0.20 17.08
N ASN A 180 -1.49 -0.17 17.54
CA ASN A 180 -0.75 1.02 18.00
C ASN A 180 0.74 0.95 17.64
#